data_AF-A0A8J3J582-F1
#
_entry.id   AF-A0A8J3J582-F1
#
_cell.length_a   1.000
_cell.length_b   1.000
_cell.length_c   1.000
_cell.angle_alpha   90.00
_cell.angle_beta   90.00
_cell.angle_gamma   90.00
#
_symmetry.space_group_name_H-M   'P 1'
#
loop_
_entity.id
_entity.type
_entity.pdbx_description
1 polymer ?
#
loop_
_entity_poly.entity_id
_entity_poly.type
_entity_poly.pdbx_seq_one_letter_code
_entity_poly.pdbx_strand_id
1 'polypeptide(L)'
;MGQTTNGGTASWVPDSCTLPTVQVPLRLAEFDGFLGACARTVDRVDEHTVRIALDADAQVAARAADLATRESSCCSFFTFTVTATGGDLALTIQVPDGYVPVLDALASRATAVMRA
;
A
#
# COMPACT_ATOMS: atom_id res chain seq x y z
N MET A 1 -8.32 -17.22 37.97
CA MET A 1 -8.52 -17.68 36.58
C MET A 1 -8.81 -16.44 35.75
N GLY A 2 -7.83 -15.66 35.32
CA GLY A 2 -6.73 -16.02 34.42
C GLY A 2 -6.97 -15.23 33.13
N GLN A 3 -6.81 -13.90 33.20
CA GLN A 3 -7.01 -12.99 32.06
C GLN A 3 -5.74 -13.01 31.22
N THR A 4 -5.80 -13.64 30.05
CA THR A 4 -4.65 -13.77 29.13
C THR A 4 -4.51 -12.49 28.31
N THR A 5 -3.40 -11.80 28.50
CA THR A 5 -2.89 -10.71 27.65
C THR A 5 -2.35 -11.28 26.33
N ASN A 6 -2.59 -10.61 25.20
CA ASN A 6 -1.79 -10.61 23.95
C ASN A 6 -2.55 -9.74 22.91
N GLY A 7 -2.05 -8.75 22.18
CA GLY A 7 -0.71 -8.21 21.94
C GLY A 7 -0.72 -7.55 20.55
N GLY A 8 -0.45 -6.24 20.45
CA GLY A 8 0.11 -5.57 19.25
C GLY A 8 -0.82 -5.05 18.13
N THR A 9 -1.27 -3.79 18.26
CA THR A 9 -1.43 -2.73 17.22
C THR A 9 -2.05 -3.05 15.85
N ALA A 10 -3.36 -2.80 15.73
CA ALA A 10 -4.03 -2.45 14.46
C ALA A 10 -4.57 -1.00 14.50
N SER A 11 -3.81 -0.06 15.10
CA SER A 11 -4.27 1.31 15.42
C SER A 11 -4.21 2.31 14.26
N TRP A 12 -4.07 1.82 13.02
CA TRP A 12 -3.89 2.64 11.82
C TRP A 12 -5.10 2.59 10.86
N VAL A 13 -6.07 1.72 11.15
CA VAL A 13 -7.24 1.54 10.29
C VAL A 13 -8.37 2.45 10.79
N PRO A 14 -8.75 3.52 10.07
CA PRO A 14 -9.91 4.33 10.43
C PRO A 14 -11.19 3.48 10.33
N ASP A 15 -12.18 3.78 11.18
CA ASP A 15 -13.46 3.06 11.29
C ASP A 15 -14.27 2.96 9.97
N SER A 16 -13.94 3.74 8.95
CA SER A 16 -14.51 3.63 7.60
C SER A 16 -13.95 2.47 6.75
N CYS A 17 -13.00 1.70 7.27
CA CYS A 17 -12.59 0.45 6.65
C CYS A 17 -13.64 -0.64 6.95
N THR A 18 -14.70 -0.70 6.15
CA THR A 18 -15.72 -1.77 6.19
C THR A 18 -15.18 -3.10 5.64
N LEU A 19 -13.88 -3.38 5.85
CA LEU A 19 -13.29 -4.66 5.54
C LEU A 19 -13.45 -5.57 6.74
N PRO A 20 -14.19 -6.70 6.63
CA PRO A 20 -14.25 -7.66 7.73
C PRO A 20 -12.81 -8.09 8.04
N THR A 21 -12.44 -7.94 9.31
CA THR A 21 -11.10 -7.93 9.91
C THR A 21 -10.30 -9.24 9.74
N VAL A 22 -10.76 -10.16 8.89
CA VAL A 22 -10.12 -11.44 8.57
C VAL A 22 -9.32 -11.39 7.26
N GLN A 23 -9.51 -10.38 6.40
CA GLN A 23 -8.80 -10.24 5.10
C GLN A 23 -7.64 -9.23 5.10
N VAL A 24 -7.55 -8.39 6.13
CA VAL A 24 -6.51 -7.35 6.29
C VAL A 24 -5.08 -7.93 6.34
N PRO A 25 -4.77 -9.00 7.11
CA PRO A 25 -3.37 -9.45 7.22
C PRO A 25 -2.82 -10.13 5.96
N LEU A 26 -3.68 -10.67 5.09
CA LEU A 26 -3.23 -11.40 3.89
C LEU A 26 -2.96 -10.46 2.70
N ARG A 27 -3.74 -9.37 2.53
CA ARG A 27 -3.55 -8.41 1.42
C ARG A 27 -2.39 -7.45 1.65
N LEU A 28 -2.21 -6.99 2.89
CA LEU A 28 -1.04 -6.20 3.29
C LEU A 28 0.26 -6.99 3.08
N ALA A 29 0.28 -8.30 3.33
CA ALA A 29 1.45 -9.15 3.08
C ALA A 29 1.73 -9.38 1.59
N GLU A 30 0.69 -9.53 0.75
CA GLU A 30 0.87 -9.62 -0.72
C GLU A 30 1.39 -8.30 -1.30
N PHE A 31 0.86 -7.17 -0.82
CA PHE A 31 1.35 -5.85 -1.18
C PHE A 31 2.80 -5.62 -0.73
N ASP A 32 3.17 -6.02 0.50
CA ASP A 32 4.57 -5.98 0.94
C ASP A 32 5.46 -6.86 0.11
N GLY A 33 5.03 -8.09 -0.20
CA GLY A 33 5.80 -9.03 -1.00
C GLY A 33 6.06 -8.48 -2.40
N PHE A 34 5.05 -7.84 -2.99
CA PHE A 34 5.18 -7.14 -4.25
C PHE A 34 6.15 -5.95 -4.15
N LEU A 35 5.98 -5.10 -3.14
CA LEU A 35 6.85 -3.94 -2.92
C LEU A 35 8.30 -4.37 -2.62
N GLY A 36 8.53 -5.37 -1.79
CA GLY A 36 9.86 -5.89 -1.51
C GLY A 36 10.48 -6.69 -2.65
N ALA A 37 9.68 -7.10 -3.64
CA ALA A 37 10.20 -7.72 -4.86
C ALA A 37 10.62 -6.68 -5.90
N CYS A 38 9.86 -5.59 -6.04
CA CYS A 38 9.92 -4.72 -7.22
C CYS A 38 10.03 -3.23 -6.92
N ALA A 39 9.79 -2.75 -5.71
CA ALA A 39 9.93 -1.34 -5.37
C ALA A 39 11.41 -0.95 -5.28
N ARG A 40 11.75 0.14 -5.96
CA ARG A 40 13.09 0.75 -5.96
C ARG A 40 13.17 1.98 -5.06
N THR A 41 12.09 2.76 -5.00
CA THR A 41 12.08 4.04 -4.29
C THR A 41 10.67 4.38 -3.84
N VAL A 42 10.56 4.97 -2.65
CA VAL A 42 9.30 5.50 -2.12
C VAL A 42 9.51 7.00 -1.90
N ASP A 43 8.74 7.81 -2.61
CA ASP A 43 8.82 9.27 -2.58
C ASP A 43 7.48 9.84 -2.12
N ARG A 44 7.51 10.72 -1.10
CA ARG A 44 6.31 11.42 -0.65
C ARG A 44 6.20 12.70 -1.48
N VAL A 45 5.27 12.73 -2.43
CA VAL A 45 5.07 13.88 -3.32
C VAL A 45 4.42 15.03 -2.56
N ASP A 46 3.40 14.72 -1.76
CA ASP A 46 2.70 15.68 -0.90
C ASP A 46 2.05 14.96 0.30
N GLU A 47 1.31 15.70 1.13
CA GLU A 47 0.67 15.14 2.32
C GLU A 47 -0.39 14.07 1.99
N HIS A 48 -0.98 14.09 0.80
CA HIS A 48 -2.03 13.17 0.35
C HIS A 48 -1.54 12.17 -0.71
N THR A 49 -0.29 12.26 -1.17
CA THR A 49 0.21 11.51 -2.31
C THR A 49 1.58 10.89 -2.03
N VAL A 50 1.67 9.58 -2.26
CA VAL A 50 2.92 8.81 -2.28
C VAL A 50 3.14 8.27 -3.67
N ARG A 51 4.38 8.36 -4.16
CA ARG A 51 4.82 7.76 -5.41
C ARG A 51 5.86 6.70 -5.14
N ILE A 52 5.60 5.49 -5.61
CA ILE A 52 6.51 4.35 -5.47
C ILE A 52 7.07 4.04 -6.86
N ALA A 53 8.38 4.19 -7.04
CA ALA A 53 9.07 3.75 -8.24
C ALA A 53 9.25 2.23 -8.18
N LEU A 54 8.81 1.53 -9.22
CA LEU A 54 8.84 0.09 -9.36
C LEU A 54 9.85 -0.34 -10.44
N ASP A 55 10.13 -1.63 -10.52
CA ASP A 55 10.89 -2.18 -11.63
C ASP A 55 10.14 -1.99 -12.96
N ALA A 56 10.87 -1.57 -13.99
CA ALA A 56 10.33 -1.22 -15.29
C ALA A 56 10.15 -2.47 -16.16
N ASP A 57 9.42 -3.42 -15.61
CA ASP A 57 9.15 -4.71 -16.22
C ASP A 57 7.65 -4.87 -16.47
N ALA A 58 7.31 -5.47 -17.61
CA ALA A 58 5.92 -5.63 -18.03
C ALA A 58 5.11 -6.53 -17.08
N GLN A 59 5.72 -7.54 -16.46
CA GLN A 59 5.06 -8.34 -15.44
C GLN A 59 4.80 -7.52 -14.18
N VAL A 60 5.75 -6.67 -13.78
CA VAL A 60 5.58 -5.78 -12.62
C VAL A 60 4.46 -4.78 -12.86
N ALA A 61 4.38 -4.20 -14.06
CA ALA A 61 3.29 -3.30 -14.45
C ALA A 61 1.92 -4.00 -14.40
N ALA A 62 1.83 -5.21 -14.95
CA ALA A 62 0.59 -5.99 -14.94
C ALA A 62 0.16 -6.36 -13.50
N ARG A 63 1.12 -6.73 -12.65
CA ARG A 63 0.88 -7.04 -11.23
C ARG A 63 0.46 -5.81 -10.43
N ALA A 64 1.12 -4.67 -10.64
CA ALA A 64 0.74 -3.40 -10.02
C ALA A 64 -0.70 -3.00 -10.39
N ALA A 65 -1.09 -3.19 -11.66
CA ALA A 65 -2.44 -2.87 -12.12
C ALA A 65 -3.52 -3.82 -11.55
N ASP A 66 -3.24 -5.13 -11.48
CA ASP A 66 -4.14 -6.11 -10.83
C ASP A 66 -4.31 -5.79 -9.33
N LEU A 67 -3.21 -5.51 -8.62
CA LEU A 67 -3.22 -5.08 -7.22
C LEU A 67 -4.03 -3.79 -7.05
N ALA A 68 -3.76 -2.75 -7.84
CA ALA A 68 -4.50 -1.49 -7.79
C ALA A 68 -6.01 -1.68 -8.02
N THR A 69 -6.41 -2.55 -8.93
CA THR A 69 -7.82 -2.87 -9.22
C THR A 69 -8.49 -3.59 -8.04
N ARG A 70 -7.78 -4.53 -7.42
CA ARG A 70 -8.28 -5.28 -6.25
C ARG A 70 -8.36 -4.41 -5.01
N GLU A 71 -7.34 -3.60 -4.75
CA GLU A 71 -7.26 -2.72 -3.59
C GLU A 71 -8.25 -1.56 -3.69
N SER A 72 -8.46 -0.98 -4.87
CA SER A 72 -9.50 0.04 -5.07
C SER A 72 -10.92 -0.49 -4.80
N SER A 73 -11.17 -1.78 -5.04
CA SER A 73 -12.45 -2.43 -4.71
C SER A 73 -12.62 -2.67 -3.20
N CYS A 74 -11.50 -2.80 -2.48
CA CYS A 74 -11.40 -3.11 -1.06
C CYS A 74 -11.42 -1.83 -0.19
N CYS A 75 -10.74 -0.78 -0.67
CA CYS A 75 -10.51 0.47 0.01
C CYS A 75 -10.77 1.62 -0.97
N SER A 76 -12.05 1.86 -1.27
CA SER A 76 -12.50 2.81 -2.33
C SER A 76 -12.10 4.27 -2.09
N PHE A 77 -11.51 4.60 -0.95
CA PHE A 77 -10.98 5.92 -0.60
C PHE A 77 -9.54 6.12 -1.09
N PHE A 78 -8.80 5.06 -1.38
CA PHE A 78 -7.49 5.16 -2.02
C PHE A 78 -7.66 5.26 -3.53
N THR A 79 -6.95 6.21 -4.13
CA THR A 79 -6.79 6.29 -5.58
C THR A 79 -5.42 5.75 -5.95
N PHE A 80 -5.40 4.61 -6.64
CA PHE A 80 -4.18 4.00 -7.14
C PHE A 80 -4.03 4.29 -8.63
N THR A 81 -2.91 4.90 -9.02
CA THR A 81 -2.59 5.22 -10.41
C THR A 81 -1.27 4.56 -10.78
N VAL A 82 -1.30 3.63 -11.73
CA VAL A 82 -0.08 3.02 -12.29
C VAL A 82 0.31 3.80 -13.53
N THR A 83 1.54 4.33 -13.54
CA THR A 83 2.10 5.08 -14.66
C THR A 83 3.32 4.32 -15.19
N ALA A 84 3.24 3.85 -16.43
CA ALA A 84 4.37 3.31 -17.17
C ALA A 84 4.76 4.32 -18.26
N THR A 85 5.97 4.87 -18.20
CA THR A 85 6.43 5.90 -19.17
C THR A 85 7.90 5.74 -19.45
N GLY A 86 8.28 5.64 -20.73
CA GLY A 86 9.69 5.75 -21.15
C GLY A 86 10.65 4.69 -20.60
N GLY A 87 10.14 3.57 -20.06
CA GLY A 87 10.97 2.59 -19.35
C GLY A 87 11.05 2.83 -17.85
N ASP A 88 10.15 3.64 -17.28
CA ASP A 88 9.92 3.79 -15.86
C ASP A 88 8.52 3.30 -15.50
N LEU A 89 8.39 2.68 -14.34
CA LEU A 89 7.11 2.27 -13.76
C LEU A 89 6.95 2.92 -12.39
N ALA A 90 5.82 3.58 -12.16
CA ALA A 90 5.50 4.18 -10.88
C ALA A 90 4.06 3.85 -10.46
N LEU A 91 3.88 3.53 -9.18
CA LEU A 91 2.58 3.43 -8.53
C LEU A 91 2.38 4.68 -7.67
N THR A 92 1.40 5.49 -8.04
CA THR A 92 0.99 6.68 -7.28
C THR A 92 -0.25 6.34 -6.47
N ILE A 93 -0.23 6.68 -5.18
CA ILE A 93 -1.30 6.39 -4.23
C ILE A 93 -1.74 7.71 -3.62
N GLN A 94 -3.03 8.03 -3.76
CA GLN A 94 -3.62 9.26 -3.24
C GLN A 94 -4.76 8.97 -2.27
N VAL A 95 -4.91 9.82 -1.25
CA VAL A 95 -5.95 9.71 -0.23
C VAL A 95 -6.61 11.06 0.07
N PRO A 96 -7.88 11.07 0.52
CA PRO A 96 -8.49 12.26 1.11
C PRO A 96 -7.90 12.57 2.49
N ASP A 97 -8.15 13.79 2.99
CA ASP A 97 -7.56 14.36 4.20
C ASP A 97 -7.67 13.48 5.46
N GLY A 98 -8.83 12.86 5.70
CA GLY A 98 -9.03 11.97 6.84
C GLY A 98 -8.17 10.69 6.83
N TYR A 99 -7.45 10.41 5.75
CA TYR A 99 -6.69 9.17 5.55
C TYR A 99 -5.19 9.42 5.29
N VAL A 100 -4.70 10.65 5.49
CA VAL A 100 -3.26 10.97 5.51
C VAL A 100 -2.50 10.07 6.51
N PRO A 101 -3.00 9.87 7.75
CA PRO A 101 -2.45 8.91 8.69
C PRO A 101 -2.83 7.48 8.33
N VAL A 102 -3.29 7.19 7.10
CA VAL A 102 -3.36 5.84 6.53
C VAL A 102 -2.31 5.64 5.42
N LEU A 103 -2.03 6.72 4.69
CA LEU A 103 -1.02 6.76 3.65
C LEU A 103 0.42 6.77 4.20
N ASP A 104 0.68 7.42 5.35
CA ASP A 104 2.03 7.57 5.89
C ASP A 104 2.71 6.28 6.41
N ALA A 105 2.01 5.38 7.10
CA ALA A 105 2.50 4.05 7.45
C ALA A 105 2.49 3.12 6.26
N LEU A 106 1.63 3.30 5.25
CA LEU A 106 1.80 2.58 3.99
C LEU A 106 3.16 2.94 3.37
N ALA A 107 3.50 4.23 3.33
CA ALA A 107 4.81 4.69 2.86
C ALA A 107 5.97 4.18 3.73
N SER A 108 5.83 4.25 5.06
CA SER A 108 6.84 3.76 6.00
C SER A 108 7.06 2.25 5.84
N ARG A 109 5.98 1.50 5.63
CA ARG A 109 6.03 0.06 5.41
C ARG A 109 6.65 -0.29 4.07
N ALA A 110 6.27 0.41 3.01
CA ALA A 110 6.89 0.27 1.68
C ALA A 110 8.40 0.54 1.75
N THR A 111 8.80 1.57 2.48
CA THR A 111 10.21 1.91 2.71
C THR A 111 10.95 0.84 3.53
N ALA A 112 10.26 0.19 4.47
CA ALA A 112 10.84 -0.86 5.29
C ALA A 112 11.04 -2.19 4.54
N VAL A 113 10.20 -2.47 3.51
CA VAL A 113 10.26 -3.73 2.75
C VAL A 113 10.94 -3.59 1.39
N MET A 114 11.04 -2.38 0.83
CA MET A 114 11.70 -2.14 -0.45
C MET A 114 13.16 -2.59 -0.39
N ARG A 115 13.68 -3.08 -1.52
CA ARG A 115 15.10 -3.46 -1.59
C ARG A 115 15.95 -2.19 -1.57
N ALA A 116 16.88 -2.14 -0.63
CA ALA A 116 17.91 -1.10 -0.57
C ALA A 116 18.91 -1.24 -1.73
#